data_AF-Q9I2H5-F1
#
_entry.id   AF-Q9I2H5-F1
#
_cell.length_a   1.000
_cell.length_b   1.000
_cell.length_c   1.000
_cell.angle_alpha   90.00
_cell.angle_beta   90.00
_cell.angle_gamma   90.00
#
_symmetry.space_group_name_H-M   'P 1'
#
loop_
_entity.id
_entity.type
_entity.pdbx_description
1 polymer ?
#
loop_
_entity_poly.entity_id
_entity_poly.type
_entity_poly.pdbx_seq_one_letter_code
_entity_poly.pdbx_strand_id
1 'polypeptide(L)'
;MATDLYALAEQVEDEAGFLRFLAALAADWEEDRRLAAANPPKPFGPSPLGWENGSIGGFLDAAATWGEDSRDGLPGYSRPENAWRRAAQLMLAGKFYE
;
A
#
# COMPACT_ATOMS: atom_id res chain seq x y z
N MET A 1 15.17 -0.55 -9.88
CA MET A 1 13.80 -0.29 -10.37
C MET A 1 12.89 -0.40 -9.17
N ALA A 2 11.99 0.56 -8.96
CA ALA A 2 10.97 0.44 -7.92
C ALA A 2 10.04 -0.74 -8.28
N THR A 3 9.71 -1.57 -7.31
CA THR A 3 8.74 -2.65 -7.49
C THR A 3 7.37 -2.03 -7.75
N ASP A 4 6.68 -2.50 -8.78
CA ASP A 4 5.29 -2.09 -9.02
C ASP A 4 4.38 -2.81 -8.02
N LEU A 5 4.11 -2.14 -6.89
CA LEU A 5 3.26 -2.68 -5.82
C LEU A 5 1.81 -2.88 -6.26
N TYR A 6 1.30 -2.09 -7.21
CA TYR A 6 -0.06 -2.24 -7.74
C TYR A 6 -0.16 -3.53 -8.56
N ALA A 7 0.77 -3.72 -9.51
CA ALA A 7 0.83 -4.96 -10.28
C ALA A 7 1.03 -6.19 -9.39
N LEU A 8 1.86 -6.08 -8.34
CA LEU A 8 2.11 -7.17 -7.42
C LEU A 8 0.88 -7.51 -6.57
N ALA A 9 0.12 -6.51 -6.11
CA ALA A 9 -1.13 -6.72 -5.38
C ALA A 9 -2.19 -7.41 -6.25
N GLU A 10 -2.34 -6.98 -7.52
CA GLU A 10 -3.29 -7.59 -8.45
C GLU A 10 -2.97 -9.07 -8.76
N GLN A 11 -1.70 -9.44 -8.75
CA GLN A 11 -1.24 -10.80 -9.04
C GLN A 11 -1.30 -11.76 -7.85
N VAL A 12 -1.77 -11.31 -6.67
CA VAL A 12 -1.90 -12.21 -5.52
C VAL A 12 -3.05 -13.20 -5.75
N GLU A 13 -2.75 -14.49 -5.57
CA GLU A 13 -3.72 -15.59 -5.71
C GLU A 13 -3.80 -16.46 -4.45
N ASP A 14 -2.73 -16.51 -3.65
CA ASP A 14 -2.59 -17.35 -2.48
C ASP A 14 -1.77 -16.67 -1.37
N GLU A 15 -1.62 -17.36 -0.24
CA GLU A 15 -0.83 -16.88 0.90
C GLU A 15 0.63 -16.60 0.51
N ALA A 16 1.22 -17.44 -0.35
CA ALA A 16 2.60 -17.25 -0.81
C ALA A 16 2.74 -15.95 -1.62
N GLY A 17 1.77 -15.63 -2.48
CA GLY A 17 1.66 -14.36 -3.19
C GLY A 17 1.50 -13.17 -2.25
N PHE A 18 0.65 -13.31 -1.24
CA PHE A 18 0.44 -12.27 -0.25
C PHE A 18 1.70 -11.98 0.57
N LEU A 19 2.44 -13.01 1.00
CA LEU A 19 3.71 -12.84 1.71
C LEU A 19 4.78 -12.17 0.83
N ARG A 20 4.83 -12.49 -0.48
CA ARG A 20 5.71 -11.78 -1.43
C ARG A 20 5.33 -10.31 -1.56
N PHE A 21 4.04 -10.00 -1.63
CA PHE A 21 3.54 -8.63 -1.65
C PHE A 21 3.93 -7.86 -0.37
N LEU A 22 3.71 -8.45 0.81
CA LEU A 22 4.08 -7.82 2.08
C LEU A 22 5.59 -7.53 2.17
N ALA A 23 6.43 -8.47 1.73
CA ALA A 23 7.87 -8.25 1.68
C ALA A 23 8.26 -7.08 0.76
N ALA A 24 7.61 -6.96 -0.39
CA ALA A 24 7.83 -5.84 -1.32
C ALA A 24 7.34 -4.51 -0.75
N LEU A 25 6.17 -4.49 -0.09
CA LEU A 25 5.63 -3.29 0.57
C LEU A 25 6.55 -2.82 1.71
N ALA A 26 7.08 -3.76 2.50
CA ALA A 26 8.05 -3.45 3.55
C ALA A 26 9.37 -2.90 2.99
N ALA A 27 9.88 -3.49 1.90
CA ALA A 27 11.08 -2.97 1.23
C ALA A 27 10.86 -1.57 0.63
N ASP A 28 9.67 -1.29 0.08
CA ASP A 28 9.29 0.03 -0.41
C ASP A 28 9.25 1.06 0.73
N TRP A 29 8.69 0.70 1.88
CA TRP A 29 8.71 1.55 3.08
C TRP A 29 10.12 1.86 3.59
N GLU A 30 11.01 0.87 3.63
CA GLU A 30 12.39 1.06 4.06
C GLU A 30 13.18 1.94 3.10
N GLU A 31 12.99 1.76 1.79
CA GLU A 31 13.62 2.59 0.76
C GLU A 31 13.12 4.03 0.80
N ASP A 32 11.81 4.24 0.97
CA ASP A 32 11.21 5.57 1.14
C ASP A 32 11.88 6.34 2.28
N ARG A 33 12.03 5.69 3.43
CA ARG A 33 12.71 6.25 4.60
C ARG A 33 14.20 6.50 4.37
N ARG A 34 14.89 5.61 3.65
CA ARG A 34 16.30 5.78 3.31
C ARG A 34 16.50 7.00 2.42
N LEU A 35 15.63 7.18 1.43
CA LEU A 35 15.63 8.34 0.53
C LEU A 35 15.29 9.63 1.30
N ALA A 36 14.30 9.59 2.20
CA ALA A 36 13.89 10.74 3.00
C ALA A 36 14.99 11.17 3.99
N ALA A 37 15.76 10.21 4.54
CA ALA A 37 16.90 10.52 5.39
C ALA A 37 18.05 11.18 4.63
N ALA A 38 18.28 10.77 3.37
CA ALA A 38 19.33 11.34 2.52
C ALA A 38 18.94 12.71 1.95
N ASN A 39 17.66 12.91 1.64
CA ASN A 39 17.12 14.14 1.10
C ASN A 39 15.71 14.38 1.65
N PRO A 40 15.59 15.03 2.82
CA PRO A 40 14.30 15.25 3.46
C PRO A 40 13.32 15.99 2.53
N PRO A 41 12.08 15.49 2.37
CA PRO A 41 11.08 16.20 1.59
C PRO A 41 10.75 17.53 2.27
N LYS A 42 10.21 18.46 1.47
CA LYS A 42 9.68 19.71 2.03
C LYS A 42 8.59 19.38 3.06
N PRO A 43 8.38 20.23 4.08
CA PRO A 43 7.22 20.08 4.97
C PRO A 43 5.94 19.93 4.15
N PHE A 44 5.12 18.93 4.48
CA PHE A 44 3.87 18.59 3.76
C PHE A 44 4.07 18.19 2.28
N GLY A 45 5.31 17.95 1.84
CA GLY A 45 5.60 17.35 0.54
C GLY A 45 5.41 15.83 0.58
N PRO A 46 5.23 15.20 -0.59
CA PRO A 46 5.13 13.76 -0.66
C PRO A 46 6.43 13.10 -0.16
N SER A 47 6.30 11.94 0.48
CA SER A 47 7.46 11.11 0.76
C SER A 47 8.12 10.65 -0.55
N PRO A 48 9.42 10.32 -0.59
CA PRO A 48 10.14 10.03 -1.83
C PRO A 48 9.49 8.97 -2.73
N LEU A 49 8.82 7.96 -2.16
CA LEU A 49 8.10 6.91 -2.87
C LEU A 49 6.58 7.04 -2.73
N GLY A 50 6.07 8.21 -2.32
CA GLY A 50 4.64 8.51 -2.27
C GLY A 50 3.90 7.86 -1.10
N TRP A 51 4.57 7.67 0.04
CA TRP A 51 3.89 7.34 1.29
C TRP A 51 3.20 8.57 1.88
N GLU A 52 1.91 8.47 2.14
CA GLU A 52 1.11 9.52 2.78
C GLU A 52 0.90 9.21 4.27
N ASN A 53 0.79 7.91 4.60
CA ASN A 53 0.63 7.43 5.97
C ASN A 53 1.96 7.00 6.60
N GLY A 54 2.67 7.95 7.22
CA GLY A 54 3.99 7.72 7.81
C GLY A 54 4.03 7.05 9.19
N SER A 55 2.88 6.70 9.77
CA SER A 55 2.78 6.05 11.08
C SER A 55 2.02 4.73 10.98
N ILE A 56 2.33 3.76 11.83
CA ILE A 56 1.61 2.47 11.84
C ILE A 56 0.10 2.63 12.10
N GLY A 57 -0.28 3.58 12.97
CA GLY A 57 -1.67 3.89 13.25
C GLY A 57 -2.40 4.44 12.03
N GLY A 58 -1.83 5.47 11.38
CA GLY A 58 -2.39 6.06 10.16
C GLY A 58 -2.44 5.07 9.00
N PHE A 59 -1.40 4.25 8.83
CA PHE A 59 -1.35 3.20 7.81
C PHE A 59 -2.49 2.19 7.97
N LEU A 60 -2.72 1.69 9.19
CA LEU A 60 -3.77 0.73 9.48
C LEU A 60 -5.17 1.35 9.37
N ASP A 61 -5.33 2.60 9.82
CA ASP A 61 -6.58 3.34 9.71
C ASP A 61 -6.95 3.57 8.23
N ALA A 62 -6.01 4.07 7.43
CA ALA A 62 -6.18 4.26 5.99
C ALA A 62 -6.55 2.95 5.26
N ALA A 63 -5.87 1.84 5.58
CA ALA A 63 -6.19 0.53 5.02
C ALA A 63 -7.62 0.09 5.38
N ALA A 64 -8.05 0.31 6.62
CA ALA A 64 -9.38 -0.04 7.09
C ALA A 64 -10.47 0.85 6.46
N THR A 65 -10.27 2.16 6.44
CA THR A 65 -11.21 3.14 5.85
C THR A 65 -11.40 2.87 4.37
N TRP A 66 -10.32 2.69 3.60
CA TRP A 66 -10.43 2.30 2.20
C TRP A 66 -11.15 0.95 2.05
N GLY A 67 -10.89 0.02 2.96
CA GLY A 67 -11.55 -1.27 2.99
C GLY A 67 -13.07 -1.20 3.12
N GLU A 68 -13.57 -0.30 3.95
CA GLU A 68 -15.01 -0.04 4.10
C GLU A 68 -15.58 0.70 2.88
N ASP A 69 -14.92 1.77 2.43
CA ASP A 69 -15.39 2.57 1.29
C ASP A 69 -15.43 1.78 -0.01
N SER A 70 -14.50 0.84 -0.17
CA SER A 70 -14.40 -0.03 -1.35
C SER A 70 -15.11 -1.38 -1.20
N ARG A 71 -15.82 -1.61 -0.09
CA ARG A 71 -16.47 -2.90 0.20
C ARG A 71 -17.40 -3.36 -0.91
N ASP A 72 -18.13 -2.42 -1.49
CA ASP A 72 -19.13 -2.64 -2.54
C ASP A 72 -18.63 -2.21 -3.93
N GLY A 73 -17.33 -1.89 -4.04
CA GLY A 73 -16.68 -1.34 -5.23
C GLY A 73 -16.57 0.18 -5.22
N LEU A 74 -15.69 0.72 -6.06
CA LEU A 74 -15.53 2.16 -6.31
C LEU A 74 -15.46 2.40 -7.83
N PRO A 75 -15.66 3.63 -8.32
CA PRO A 75 -15.38 3.94 -9.72
C PRO A 75 -13.97 3.49 -10.12
N GLY A 76 -13.86 2.60 -11.11
CA GLY A 76 -12.58 2.06 -11.57
C GLY A 76 -12.00 0.91 -10.71
N TYR A 77 -12.69 0.48 -9.67
CA TYR A 77 -12.25 -0.61 -8.80
C TYR A 77 -13.37 -1.62 -8.55
N SER A 78 -13.10 -2.89 -8.84
CA SER A 78 -13.97 -4.02 -8.53
C SER A 78 -13.33 -4.87 -7.44
N ARG A 79 -14.07 -5.11 -6.36
CA ARG A 79 -13.59 -5.95 -5.26
C ARG A 79 -13.29 -7.36 -5.77
N PRO A 80 -12.06 -7.90 -5.58
CA PRO A 80 -11.76 -9.25 -5.98
C PRO A 80 -12.46 -10.26 -5.06
N GLU A 81 -12.87 -11.40 -5.63
CA GLU A 81 -13.41 -12.52 -4.86
C GLU A 81 -12.31 -13.25 -4.05
N ASN A 82 -11.06 -13.15 -4.50
CA ASN A 82 -9.92 -13.75 -3.82
C ASN A 82 -9.55 -12.94 -2.56
N ALA A 83 -9.67 -13.58 -1.39
CA ALA A 83 -9.40 -12.94 -0.10
C ALA A 83 -7.95 -12.47 0.06
N TRP A 84 -6.97 -13.20 -0.49
CA TRP A 84 -5.56 -12.81 -0.43
C TRP A 84 -5.28 -11.58 -1.30
N ARG A 85 -5.87 -11.51 -2.49
CA ARG A 85 -5.81 -10.30 -3.34
C ARG A 85 -6.46 -9.12 -2.65
N ARG A 86 -7.64 -9.32 -2.05
CA ARG A 86 -8.31 -8.27 -1.27
C ARG A 86 -7.41 -7.79 -0.13
N ALA A 87 -6.79 -8.69 0.63
CA ALA A 87 -5.87 -8.34 1.70
C ALA A 87 -4.66 -7.53 1.19
N ALA A 88 -4.07 -7.90 0.05
CA ALA A 88 -2.98 -7.15 -0.57
C ALA A 88 -3.39 -5.72 -0.94
N GLN A 89 -4.56 -5.56 -1.57
CA GLN A 89 -5.09 -4.25 -1.96
C GLN A 89 -5.42 -3.37 -0.73
N LEU A 90 -5.97 -3.94 0.35
CA LEU A 90 -6.20 -3.22 1.61
C LEU A 90 -4.88 -2.68 2.18
N MET A 91 -3.86 -3.53 2.24
CA MET A 91 -2.54 -3.15 2.73
C MET A 91 -1.85 -2.12 1.82
N LEU A 92 -2.07 -2.20 0.50
CA LEU A 92 -1.59 -1.18 -0.45
C LEU A 92 -2.28 0.17 -0.23
N ALA A 93 -3.59 0.19 0.03
CA ALA A 93 -4.33 1.41 0.32
C ALA A 93 -3.84 2.11 1.59
N GLY A 94 -3.37 1.35 2.58
CA GLY A 94 -2.71 1.92 3.77
C GLY A 94 -1.56 2.87 3.43
N LYS A 95 -0.91 2.73 2.27
CA LYS A 95 0.16 3.63 1.81
C LYS A 95 -0.33 5.05 1.51
N PHE A 96 -1.53 5.20 0.94
CA PHE A 96 -1.94 6.43 0.25
C PHE A 96 -3.37 6.91 0.55
N TYR A 97 -4.21 6.11 1.23
CA TYR A 97 -5.59 6.52 1.48
C TYR A 97 -5.68 7.51 2.63
N GLU A 98 -6.58 8.50 2.50
CA GLU A 98 -6.86 9.56 3.47
C GLU A 98 -8.32 9.51 3.95
#